data_AF-A0A543ABU9-F1
#
_entry.id   AF-A0A543ABU9-F1
#
_cell.length_a   1.000
_cell.length_b   1.000
_cell.length_c   1.000
_cell.angle_alpha   90.00
_cell.angle_beta   90.00
_cell.angle_gamma   90.00
#
_symmetry.space_group_name_H-M   'P 1'
#
loop_
_entity.id
_entity.type
_entity.pdbx_description
1 polymer ?
#
loop_
_entity_poly.entity_id
_entity_poly.type
_entity_poly.pdbx_seq_one_letter_code
_entity_poly.pdbx_strand_id
1 'polypeptide(L)'
;MRTGDYELDLWADALGAESDDEARSVLRRLGSRFVILEEDLQELLDLIPAGGIEANRGDDIVTCLSRASADVEEAGTHLDDIARAFERHERGA
;
A
#
# COMPACT_ATOMS: atom_id res chain seq x y z
N MET A 1 18.00 -18.22 16.03
CA MET A 1 17.18 -17.48 15.06
C MET A 1 15.95 -16.99 15.80
N ARG A 2 15.81 -15.68 16.00
CA ARG A 2 14.59 -15.12 16.59
C ARG A 2 13.50 -15.19 15.51
N THR A 3 12.26 -15.48 15.90
CA THR A 3 11.14 -15.65 14.97
C THR A 3 10.93 -14.43 14.06
N GLY A 4 11.24 -13.22 14.54
CA GLY A 4 11.12 -11.99 13.74
C GLY A 4 12.16 -11.84 12.62
N ASP A 5 13.36 -12.42 12.76
CA ASP A 5 14.41 -12.33 11.73
C ASP A 5 14.03 -13.23 10.54
N TYR A 6 13.48 -14.42 10.82
CA TYR A 6 12.96 -15.34 9.80
C TYR A 6 11.82 -14.74 8.99
N GLU A 7 10.91 -14.01 9.64
CA GLU A 7 9.80 -13.35 8.96
C GLU A 7 10.30 -12.23 8.03
N LEU A 8 11.33 -11.48 8.43
CA LEU A 8 11.94 -10.45 7.58
C LEU A 8 12.71 -11.04 6.39
N ASP A 9 13.41 -12.16 6.57
CA ASP A 9 14.06 -12.87 5.46
C ASP A 9 13.02 -13.32 4.42
N LEU A 10 11.87 -13.85 4.85
CA LEU A 10 10.77 -14.21 3.95
C LEU A 10 10.20 -12.99 3.21
N TRP A 11 10.12 -11.83 3.87
CA TRP A 11 9.72 -10.60 3.22
C TRP A 11 10.77 -10.10 2.22
N ALA A 12 12.06 -10.20 2.54
CA ALA A 12 13.14 -9.85 1.63
C ALA A 12 13.11 -10.73 0.37
N ASP A 13 12.92 -12.05 0.55
CA ASP A 13 12.75 -13.01 -0.54
C ASP A 13 11.52 -12.66 -1.41
N ALA A 14 10.37 -12.35 -0.79
CA ALA A 14 9.16 -11.97 -1.51
C ALA A 14 9.31 -10.66 -2.29
N LEU A 15 10.12 -9.74 -1.79
CA LEU A 15 10.47 -8.47 -2.43
C LEU A 15 11.58 -8.63 -3.49
N GLY A 16 12.25 -9.79 -3.52
CA GLY A 16 13.43 -10.02 -4.37
C GLY A 16 14.62 -9.15 -3.97
N ALA A 17 14.75 -8.82 -2.69
CA ALA A 17 15.81 -7.99 -2.14
C ALA A 17 16.91 -8.84 -1.50
N GLU A 18 18.18 -8.50 -1.77
CA GLU A 18 19.34 -9.19 -1.21
C GLU A 18 19.83 -8.54 0.10
N SER A 19 19.23 -7.39 0.48
CA SER A 19 19.53 -6.67 1.71
C SER A 19 18.32 -5.91 2.25
N ASP A 20 18.35 -5.57 3.53
CA ASP A 20 17.32 -4.73 4.17
C ASP A 20 17.19 -3.36 3.50
N ASP A 21 18.30 -2.79 3.01
CA ASP A 21 18.33 -1.52 2.30
C ASP A 21 17.60 -1.60 0.95
N GLU A 22 17.80 -2.70 0.22
CA GLU A 22 17.06 -2.98 -1.02
C GLU A 22 15.58 -3.21 -0.73
N ALA A 23 15.25 -4.01 0.29
CA ALA A 23 13.88 -4.28 0.70
C ALA A 23 13.14 -2.98 1.04
N ARG A 24 13.75 -2.09 1.85
CA ARG A 24 13.20 -0.77 2.15
C ARG A 24 13.04 0.11 0.92
N SER A 25 13.98 0.05 -0.02
CA SER A 25 13.90 0.83 -1.26
C SER A 25 12.72 0.36 -2.14
N VAL A 26 12.50 -0.95 -2.23
CA VAL A 26 11.32 -1.52 -2.90
C VAL A 26 10.04 -1.10 -2.19
N LEU A 27 9.97 -1.22 -0.86
CA LEU A 27 8.81 -0.83 -0.06
C LEU A 27 8.46 0.65 -0.21
N ARG A 28 9.46 1.55 -0.18
CA ARG A 28 9.24 2.99 -0.42
C ARG A 28 8.68 3.26 -1.81
N ARG A 29 9.19 2.57 -2.83
CA ARG A 29 8.69 2.71 -4.19
C ARG A 29 7.25 2.22 -4.32
N LEU A 30 6.90 1.13 -3.64
CA LEU A 30 5.52 0.65 -3.58
C LEU A 30 4.61 1.64 -2.83
N GLY A 31 5.06 2.18 -1.69
CA GLY A 31 4.35 3.22 -0.95
C GLY A 31 4.05 4.45 -1.81
N SER A 32 5.04 4.98 -2.55
CA SER A 32 4.81 6.11 -3.47
C SER A 32 3.80 5.79 -4.56
N ARG A 33 3.73 4.53 -5.04
CA ARG A 33 2.73 4.13 -6.04
C ARG A 33 1.33 4.04 -5.44
N PHE A 34 1.21 3.64 -4.17
CA PHE A 34 -0.07 3.64 -3.49
C PHE A 34 -0.60 5.06 -3.24
N VAL A 35 0.27 6.01 -2.87
CA VAL A 35 -0.13 7.43 -2.76
C VAL A 35 -0.68 7.95 -4.08
N ILE A 36 0.01 7.70 -5.20
CA ILE A 36 -0.48 8.11 -6.53
C ILE A 36 -1.82 7.44 -6.86
N LEU A 37 -1.96 6.15 -6.55
CA LEU A 37 -3.20 5.42 -6.81
C LEU A 37 -4.37 5.94 -5.96
N GLU A 38 -4.12 6.33 -4.71
CA GLU A 38 -5.10 6.97 -3.83
C GLU A 38 -5.56 8.32 -4.42
N GLU A 39 -4.62 9.15 -4.88
CA GLU A 39 -4.91 10.42 -5.55
C GLU A 39 -5.76 10.21 -6.81
N ASP A 40 -5.39 9.24 -7.66
CA ASP A 40 -6.15 8.89 -8.87
C ASP A 40 -7.59 8.43 -8.54
N LEU A 41 -7.76 7.62 -7.49
CA LEU A 41 -9.07 7.14 -7.05
C LEU A 41 -9.93 8.28 -6.51
N GLN A 42 -9.34 9.23 -5.79
CA GLN A 42 -10.04 10.40 -5.30
C GLN A 42 -10.45 11.32 -6.46
N GLU A 43 -9.60 11.53 -7.47
CA GLU A 43 -9.95 12.30 -8.65
C GLU A 43 -11.13 11.65 -9.41
N LEU A 44 -11.13 10.32 -9.54
CA LEU A 44 -12.24 9.59 -10.15
C LEU A 44 -13.55 9.74 -9.37
N LEU A 45 -13.49 9.76 -8.03
CA LEU A 45 -14.65 10.01 -7.17
C LEU A 45 -15.19 11.44 -7.38
N ASP A 46 -14.30 12.44 -7.46
CA ASP A 46 -14.66 13.84 -7.62
C ASP A 46 -15.28 14.14 -9.01
N LEU A 47 -14.92 13.35 -10.03
CA LEU A 47 -15.49 13.45 -11.38
C LEU A 47 -16.93 12.92 -11.47
N ILE A 48 -17.44 12.21 -10.46
CA ILE A 48 -18.81 11.68 -10.46
C ILE A 48 -19.78 12.81 -10.07
N PRO A 49 -20.62 13.31 -11.00
CA PRO A 49 -21.54 14.39 -10.70
C PRO A 49 -22.57 13.93 -9.65
N ALA A 50 -22.73 14.73 -8.60
CA ALA A 50 -23.77 14.56 -7.60
C ALA A 50 -25.16 14.56 -8.28
N GLY A 51 -25.73 13.37 -8.49
CA GLY A 51 -27.07 13.17 -9.06
C GLY A 51 -27.16 12.94 -10.58
N GLY A 52 -26.06 12.70 -11.29
CA GLY A 52 -26.05 12.58 -12.77
C GLY A 52 -26.00 11.17 -13.36
N ILE A 53 -25.63 10.15 -12.58
CA ILE A 53 -25.61 8.75 -13.02
C ILE A 53 -26.93 8.10 -12.59
N GLU A 54 -27.54 7.28 -13.44
CA GLU A 54 -28.68 6.42 -13.05
C GLU A 54 -28.41 5.84 -11.66
N ALA A 55 -29.27 6.16 -10.69
CA ALA A 55 -29.00 6.07 -9.25
C ALA A 55 -28.39 4.73 -8.79
N ASN A 56 -28.63 3.64 -9.52
CA ASN A 56 -28.09 2.33 -9.18
C ASN A 56 -26.64 2.09 -9.67
N ARG A 57 -26.21 2.68 -10.79
CA ARG A 57 -24.84 2.47 -11.31
C ARG A 57 -23.83 3.49 -10.77
N GLY A 58 -24.27 4.70 -10.44
CA GLY A 58 -23.42 5.72 -9.83
C GLY A 58 -22.98 5.33 -8.43
N ASP A 59 -23.93 4.85 -7.63
CA ASP A 59 -23.68 4.42 -6.25
C ASP A 59 -22.78 3.18 -6.18
N ASP A 60 -22.92 2.24 -7.13
CA ASP A 60 -22.04 1.06 -7.23
C ASP A 60 -20.60 1.45 -7.56
N ILE A 61 -20.40 2.42 -8.47
CA ILE A 61 -19.06 2.92 -8.84
C ILE A 61 -18.43 3.68 -7.67
N VAL A 62 -19.17 4.57 -7.02
CA VAL A 62 -18.69 5.29 -5.82
C VAL A 62 -18.30 4.30 -4.73
N THR A 63 -19.15 3.30 -4.45
CA THR A 63 -18.85 2.26 -3.45
C THR A 63 -17.60 1.47 -3.81
N CYS A 64 -17.42 1.12 -5.09
CA CYS A 64 -16.26 0.39 -5.57
C CYS A 64 -14.97 1.22 -5.41
N LEU A 65 -14.99 2.49 -5.83
CA LEU A 65 -13.86 3.39 -5.73
C LEU A 65 -13.50 3.71 -4.27
N SER A 66 -14.48 3.94 -3.40
CA SER A 66 -14.24 4.15 -1.97
C SER A 66 -13.63 2.92 -1.30
N ARG A 67 -14.05 1.71 -1.67
CA ARG A 67 -13.41 0.47 -1.18
C ARG A 67 -11.98 0.34 -1.68
N ALA A 68 -11.76 0.56 -2.97
CA ALA A 68 -10.42 0.52 -3.54
C ALA A 68 -9.48 1.53 -2.87
N SER A 69 -9.98 2.72 -2.56
CA SER A 69 -9.21 3.76 -1.86
C SER A 69 -8.83 3.31 -0.45
N ALA A 70 -9.77 2.76 0.32
CA ALA A 70 -9.50 2.21 1.64
C ALA A 70 -8.51 1.02 1.61
N ASP A 71 -8.67 0.11 0.66
CA ASP A 71 -7.77 -1.04 0.49
C ASP A 71 -6.34 -0.58 0.15
N VAL A 72 -6.20 0.48 -0.64
CA VAL A 72 -4.91 1.10 -1.00
C VAL A 72 -4.25 1.78 0.21
N GLU A 73 -5.01 2.53 1.00
CA GLU A 73 -4.53 3.16 2.23
C GLU A 73 -4.05 2.11 3.26
N GLU A 74 -4.83 1.05 3.46
CA GLU A 74 -4.48 -0.07 4.35
C GLU A 74 -3.21 -0.79 3.87
N ALA A 75 -3.12 -1.08 2.57
CA ALA A 75 -1.92 -1.69 1.98
C ALA A 75 -0.69 -0.79 2.15
N GLY A 76 -0.82 0.52 1.95
CA GLY A 76 0.24 1.50 2.20
C GLY A 76 0.73 1.47 3.65
N THR A 77 -0.20 1.45 4.60
CA THR A 77 0.12 1.36 6.03
C THR A 77 0.89 0.08 6.37
N HIS A 78 0.48 -1.06 5.83
CA HIS A 78 1.18 -2.32 6.05
C HIS A 78 2.60 -2.34 5.46
N LEU A 79 2.81 -1.74 4.29
CA LEU A 79 4.15 -1.61 3.73
C LEU A 79 5.06 -0.73 4.61
N ASP A 80 4.51 0.34 5.17
CA ASP A 80 5.22 1.22 6.10
C ASP A 80 5.65 0.48 7.38
N ASP A 81 4.78 -0.39 7.91
CA ASP A 81 5.10 -1.22 9.07
C ASP A 81 6.22 -2.22 8.78
N ILE A 82 6.20 -2.86 7.61
CA ILE A 82 7.26 -3.76 7.15
C ILE A 82 8.57 -2.98 6.96
N ALA A 83 8.52 -1.79 6.36
CA ALA A 83 9.71 -0.95 6.15
C ALA A 83 10.36 -0.54 7.49
N ARG A 84 9.54 -0.20 8.49
CA ARG A 84 10.01 0.07 9.87
C ARG A 84 10.57 -1.16 10.56
N ALA A 85 10.06 -2.36 10.23
CA ALA A 85 10.61 -3.61 10.76
C ALA A 85 12.03 -3.86 10.21
N PHE A 86 12.24 -3.70 8.90
CA PHE A 86 13.59 -3.74 8.29
C PHE A 86 14.52 -2.66 8.86
N GLU A 87 14.04 -1.43 9.08
CA GLU A 87 14.86 -0.37 9.69
C GLU A 87 15.29 -0.69 11.12
N ARG A 88 14.45 -1.38 11.89
CA ARG A 88 14.80 -1.82 13.25
C ARG A 88 15.76 -3.01 13.24
N HIS A 89 15.69 -3.87 12.22
CA HIS A 89 16.58 -5.01 12.04
C HIS A 89 18.03 -4.56 11.80
N GLU A 90 18.26 -3.60 10.90
CA GLU A 90 19.59 -2.98 10.69
C GLU A 90 20.19 -2.37 11.97
N ARG A 91 19.35 -1.82 12.87
CA ARG A 91 19.82 -1.18 14.12
C ARG A 91 20.07 -2.16 15.27
N GLY A 92 19.84 -3.46 15.07
CA GLY A 92 19.94 -4.50 16.11
C GLY A 92 20.91 -5.64 15.82
N ALA A 93 21.56 -5.65 14.65
CA ALA A 93 22.60 -6.62 14.26
C ALA A 93 24.01 -6.19 14.70
#